data_AF-A0A7Y2YIS6-F1
#
_entry.id   AF-A0A7Y2YIS6-F1
#
_cell.length_a   1.000
_cell.length_b   1.000
_cell.length_c   1.000
_cell.angle_alpha   90.00
_cell.angle_beta   90.00
_cell.angle_gamma   90.00
#
_symmetry.space_group_name_H-M   'P 1'
#
loop_
_entity.id
_entity.type
_entity.pdbx_description
1 polymer ?
#
loop_
_entity_poly.entity_id
_entity_poly.type
_entity_poly.pdbx_seq_one_letter_code
_entity_poly.pdbx_strand_id
1 'polypeptide(L)' 'MSSNKVTISDEGSGQHLELPVVKGTEGEPTLDIKGLPSTLGYFTYDPGFASTAACTSTITFIDGGKGILRYRGY' A
#
# COMPACT_ATOMS: atom_id res chain seq x y z
N MET A 1 -10.64 -0.03 8.76
CA MET A 1 -10.00 -1.27 8.30
C MET A 1 -11.02 -2.03 7.46
N SER A 2 -10.89 -1.97 6.14
CA SER A 2 -11.73 -2.77 5.23
C SER A 2 -11.40 -4.26 5.41
N SER A 3 -12.40 -5.14 5.33
CA SER A 3 -12.24 -6.60 5.38
C SER A 3 -11.53 -7.20 4.16
N ASN A 4 -11.00 -6.37 3.27
CA ASN A 4 -10.37 -6.80 2.03
C ASN A 4 -8.90 -7.09 2.25
N LYS A 5 -8.44 -8.20 1.70
CA LYS A 5 -7.05 -8.65 1.75
C LYS A 5 -6.61 -9.04 0.35
N VAL A 6 -5.32 -8.91 0.08
CA VAL A 6 -4.67 -9.39 -1.14
C VAL A 6 -3.69 -10.47 -0.75
N THR A 7 -3.70 -11.59 -1.46
CA THR A 7 -2.80 -12.72 -1.16
C THR A 7 -1.59 -12.66 -2.08
N ILE A 8 -0.39 -12.76 -1.50
CA ILE A 8 0.85 -13.05 -2.21
C ILE A 8 1.17 -14.53 -2.02
N SER A 9 1.38 -15.22 -3.13
CA SER A 9 1.76 -16.63 -3.17
C SER A 9 3.13 -16.80 -3.80
N ASP A 10 4.03 -17.49 -3.10
CA ASP A 10 5.28 -17.98 -3.67
C ASP A 10 5.15 -19.47 -4.02
N GLU A 11 5.20 -19.78 -5.31
CA GLU A 11 5.10 -21.15 -5.82
C GLU A 11 6.36 -21.98 -5.50
N GLY A 12 7.52 -21.34 -5.32
CA GLY A 12 8.78 -22.02 -5.02
C GLY A 12 8.82 -22.59 -3.60
N SER A 13 8.35 -21.82 -2.62
CA SER A 13 8.23 -22.28 -1.22
C SER A 13 6.88 -22.91 -0.88
N GLY A 14 5.85 -22.73 -1.73
CA GLY A 14 4.48 -23.14 -1.44
C GLY A 14 3.79 -22.33 -0.35
N GLN A 15 4.38 -21.19 0.05
CA GLN A 15 3.84 -20.35 1.11
C GLN A 15 3.00 -19.20 0.57
N HIS A 16 2.04 -18.77 1.38
CA HIS A 16 1.14 -17.67 1.06
C HIS A 16 1.04 -16.71 2.23
N LEU A 17 0.92 -15.42 1.94
CA LEU A 17 0.69 -14.38 2.92
C LEU A 17 -0.49 -13.50 2.48
N GLU A 18 -1.46 -13.34 3.38
CA GLU A 18 -2.52 -12.36 3.21
C GLU A 18 -2.06 -10.99 3.69
N LEU A 19 -2.11 -10.01 2.80
CA LEU A 19 -1.80 -8.62 3.07
C LEU A 19 -3.09 -7.82 3.28
N PRO A 20 -3.29 -7.21 4.46
CA PRO A 20 -4.41 -6.31 4.68
C PRO A 20 -4.38 -5.11 3.73
N VAL A 21 -5.53 -4.77 3.15
CA VAL A 21 -5.69 -3.55 2.36
C VAL A 21 -5.92 -2.36 3.30
N VAL A 22 -5.04 -1.36 3.21
CA VAL A 22 -5.15 -0.08 3.92
C VAL A 22 -5.72 0.96 2.95
N LYS A 23 -6.86 1.55 3.30
CA LYS A 23 -7.55 2.52 2.43
C LYS A 23 -7.67 3.88 3.12
N GLY A 24 -7.26 4.94 2.42
CA GLY A 24 -7.47 6.33 2.83
C GLY A 24 -8.90 6.83 2.54
N THR A 25 -9.15 8.11 2.84
CA THR A 25 -10.40 8.78 2.46
C THR A 25 -10.46 9.06 0.96
N GLU A 26 -9.31 9.35 0.35
CA GLU A 26 -9.11 9.58 -1.09
C GLU A 26 -7.82 8.88 -1.54
N GLY A 27 -7.65 8.71 -2.85
CA GLY A 27 -6.49 8.04 -3.46
C GLY A 27 -6.60 6.52 -3.52
N GLU A 28 -5.51 5.90 -3.98
CA GLU A 28 -5.38 4.48 -4.20
C GLU A 28 -5.20 3.71 -2.88
N PRO A 29 -5.77 2.50 -2.76
CA PRO A 29 -5.54 1.64 -1.60
C PRO A 29 -4.09 1.12 -1.59
N THR A 30 -3.55 0.89 -0.40
CA THR A 30 -2.20 0.35 -0.17
C THR A 30 -2.27 -1.02 0.52
N LEU A 31 -1.15 -1.76 0.51
CA LEU A 31 -1.04 -3.06 1.16
C LEU A 31 -0.10 -2.96 2.37
N ASP A 32 -0.51 -3.50 3.52
CA ASP A 32 0.40 -3.61 4.67
C ASP A 32 1.36 -4.80 4.48
N ILE A 33 2.59 -4.48 4.09
CA ILE A 33 3.65 -5.44 3.78
C ILE A 33 4.57 -5.75 4.97
N LYS A 34 4.26 -5.32 6.19
CA LYS A 34 5.15 -5.52 7.36
C LYS A 34 5.46 -6.99 7.65
N GLY A 35 4.52 -7.89 7.36
CA GLY A 35 4.69 -9.33 7.56
C GLY A 35 5.47 -10.05 6.46
N LEU A 36 5.81 -9.37 5.37
CA LEU A 36 6.45 -9.98 4.19
C LEU A 36 7.83 -10.58 4.53
N PRO A 37 8.74 -9.89 5.24
CA PRO A 37 10.06 -10.44 5.54
C PRO A 37 10.00 -11.60 6.53
N SER A 38 9.12 -11.55 7.52
CA SER A 38 9.03 -12.60 8.56
C SER A 38 8.30 -13.86 8.09
N THR A 39 7.37 -13.72 7.13
CA THR A 39 6.56 -14.85 6.65
C THR A 39 7.18 -15.49 5.41
N LEU A 40 7.45 -14.69 4.37
CA LEU A 40 7.92 -15.19 3.08
C LEU A 40 9.42 -14.96 2.85
N GLY A 41 10.10 -14.21 3.72
CA GLY A 41 11.53 -13.90 3.54
C GLY A 41 11.83 -12.84 2.49
N TYR A 42 10.82 -12.16 1.95
CA TYR A 42 11.00 -11.14 0.92
C TYR A 42 11.04 -9.72 1.48
N PHE A 43 11.85 -8.87 0.84
CA PHE A 43 11.75 -7.42 0.92
C PHE A 43 11.18 -6.88 -0.40
N THR A 44 10.52 -5.73 -0.33
CA THR A 44 10.13 -5.00 -1.53
C THR A 44 11.31 -4.21 -2.07
N TYR A 45 11.50 -4.25 -3.39
CA TYR A 45 12.50 -3.46 -4.09
C TYR A 45 11.81 -2.34 -4.87
N ASP A 46 11.87 -1.12 -4.34
CA ASP A 46 11.24 0.09 -4.91
C ASP A 46 12.18 1.30 -4.77
N PRO A 47 13.24 1.38 -5.60
CA PRO A 47 14.19 2.48 -5.54
C PRO A 47 13.49 3.80 -5.84
N GLY A 48 13.52 4.73 -4.87
CA GLY A 48 12.83 6.02 -4.98
C GLY A 48 11.40 6.03 -4.43
N PHE A 49 10.90 4.92 -3.88
CA PHE A 49 9.59 4.83 -3.22
C PHE A 49 8.40 5.22 -4.10
N ALA A 50 8.50 5.01 -5.41
CA ALA A 50 7.47 5.44 -6.35
C ALA A 50 6.13 4.72 -6.13
N SER A 51 6.17 3.50 -5.58
CA SER A 51 5.00 2.67 -5.27
C SER A 51 4.84 2.38 -3.78
N THR A 52 5.56 3.12 -2.92
CA THR A 52 5.58 2.88 -1.47
C THR A 52 4.99 4.05 -0.71
N ALA A 53 3.84 3.84 -0.07
CA ALA A 53 3.27 4.82 0.86
C ALA A 53 3.98 4.77 2.21
N ALA A 54 4.85 5.76 2.47
CA ALA A 54 5.66 5.81 3.69
C ALA A 54 4.86 6.21 4.95
N CYS A 55 3.74 6.93 4.80
CA CYS A 55 2.93 7.38 5.93
C CYS A 55 1.45 7.55 5.56
N THR A 56 0.61 7.65 6.59
CA THR A 56 -0.74 8.20 6.46
C THR A 56 -0.68 9.71 6.70
N SER A 57 -1.28 10.49 5.81
CA SER A 57 -1.31 11.96 5.92
C SER A 57 -2.72 12.50 5.77
N THR A 58 -2.98 13.63 6.42
CA THR A 58 -4.25 14.38 6.33
C THR A 58 -4.03 15.81 5.86
N ILE A 59 -2.84 16.13 5.34
CA ILE A 59 -2.42 17.50 5.02
C ILE A 59 -2.85 17.90 3.61
N THR A 60 -2.40 17.15 2.61
CA THR A 60 -2.55 17.49 1.19
C THR A 60 -2.90 16.24 0.42
N PHE A 61 -3.77 16.37 -0.59
CA PHE A 61 -4.08 15.31 -1.56
C PHE A 61 -3.87 15.84 -2.99
N ILE A 62 -3.34 14.98 -3.87
CA ILE A 62 -3.06 15.30 -5.26
C ILE A 62 -3.57 14.16 -6.13
N ASP A 63 -4.34 14.48 -7.19
CA ASP A 63 -4.66 13.58 -8.30
C ASP A 63 -4.37 14.33 -9.60
N GLY A 64 -3.20 14.05 -10.19
CA GLY A 64 -2.73 14.74 -11.40
C GLY A 64 -3.58 14.43 -12.64
N GLY A 65 -4.17 13.24 -12.73
CA GLY A 65 -5.02 12.85 -13.85
C GLY A 65 -6.32 13.64 -13.90
N LYS A 66 -6.84 14.04 -12.73
CA LYS A 66 -8.02 14.91 -12.60
C LYS A 66 -7.69 16.38 -12.37
N GLY A 67 -6.41 16.76 -12.29
CA GLY A 67 -5.98 18.12 -11.97
C GLY A 67 -6.40 18.59 -10.57
N ILE A 68 -6.48 17.67 -9.60
CA ILE A 68 -6.88 17.96 -8.22
C ILE A 68 -5.64 18.22 -7.36
N LEU A 69 -5.68 19.32 -6.62
CA LEU A 69 -4.75 19.64 -5.53
C LEU A 69 -5.58 20.20 -4.38
N ARG A 70 -5.59 19.52 -3.24
CA ARG A 70 -6.36 19.92 -2.05
C ARG A 70 -5.47 20.17 -0.85
N TYR A 71 -5.79 21.20 -0.08
CA TYR A 71 -5.16 21.47 1.22
C TYR A 71 -6.20 21.31 2.32
N ARG A 72 -6.01 20.31 3.19
CA ARG A 72 -6.98 19.94 4.24
C ARG A 72 -8.41 19.71 3.70
N GLY A 73 -8.52 19.27 2.45
CA GLY A 73 -9.79 18.92 1.79
C GLY A 73 -10.40 20.01 0.89
N TYR A 74 -9.94 21.27 1.00
CA TYR A 74 -10.38 22.39 0.16
C TYR A 74 -9.59 22.48 -1.14
#